data_AF-A0A542AMA1-F1
#
_entry.id   AF-A0A542AMA1-F1
#
_cell.length_a   1.000
_cell.length_b   1.000
_cell.length_c   1.000
_cell.angle_alpha   90.00
_cell.angle_beta   90.00
_cell.angle_gamma   90.00
#
_symmetry.space_group_name_H-M   'P 1'
#
loop_
_entity.id
_entity.type
_entity.pdbx_description
1 polymer ?
#
loop_
_entity_poly.entity_id
_entity_poly.type
_entity_poly.pdbx_seq_one_letter_code
_entity_poly.pdbx_strand_id
1 'polypeptide(L)'
;MQEPNSAYQNPAVYEDSAPLSIGNYLVMMLVGAIPVVGLIMMLVWAFSGSANTNRKNYARAVLIMMLVVLVLSIIFGASLLSFFYSIGTASY
;
A
#
# COMPACT_ATOMS: atom_id res chain seq x y z
N MET A 1 46.42 -33.41 -3.78
CA MET A 1 45.68 -32.55 -4.72
C MET A 1 44.34 -32.27 -4.07
N GLN A 2 44.23 -31.17 -3.33
CA GLN A 2 42.98 -30.77 -2.68
C GLN A 2 42.09 -30.16 -3.76
N GLU A 3 40.91 -30.71 -4.00
CA GLU A 3 39.94 -30.07 -4.90
C GLU A 3 39.49 -28.73 -4.30
N PRO A 4 39.43 -27.64 -5.09
CA PRO A 4 38.93 -26.38 -4.60
C PRO A 4 37.49 -26.57 -4.15
N ASN A 5 37.26 -26.33 -2.86
CA ASN A 5 35.97 -26.41 -2.19
C ASN A 5 34.94 -25.60 -3.00
N SER A 6 34.09 -26.32 -3.73
CA SER A 6 32.97 -25.74 -4.48
C SER A 6 31.95 -25.32 -3.45
N ALA A 7 32.08 -24.10 -2.94
CA ALA A 7 31.09 -23.49 -2.09
C ALA A 7 29.74 -23.60 -2.81
N TYR A 8 28.84 -24.40 -2.26
CA TYR A 8 27.45 -24.44 -2.69
C TYR A 8 26.92 -23.00 -2.69
N GLN A 9 26.78 -22.39 -3.87
CA GLN A 9 26.02 -21.16 -4.04
C GLN A 9 24.57 -21.52 -3.73
N ASN A 10 24.17 -21.30 -2.48
CA ASN A 10 22.77 -21.20 -2.11
C ASN A 10 22.14 -20.20 -3.11
N PRO A 11 21.06 -20.54 -3.84
CA PRO A 11 20.34 -19.55 -4.61
C PRO A 11 19.73 -18.57 -3.60
N ALA A 12 20.52 -17.59 -3.18
CA ALA A 12 20.04 -16.46 -2.42
C ALA A 12 18.91 -15.89 -3.26
N VAL A 13 17.67 -16.03 -2.78
CA VAL A 13 16.54 -15.32 -3.37
C VAL A 13 16.89 -13.85 -3.17
N TYR A 14 17.45 -13.22 -4.21
CA TYR A 14 17.83 -11.83 -4.19
C TYR A 14 16.53 -11.01 -4.13
N GLU A 15 16.10 -10.64 -2.92
CA GLU A 15 15.05 -9.64 -2.71
C GLU A 15 15.52 -8.33 -3.37
N ASP A 16 14.84 -7.93 -4.44
CA ASP A 16 15.10 -6.66 -5.12
C ASP A 16 14.76 -5.50 -4.17
N SER A 17 15.77 -5.04 -3.45
CA SER A 17 15.69 -3.95 -2.47
C SER A 17 16.31 -2.66 -3.01
N ALA A 18 16.64 -2.62 -4.31
CA ALA A 18 17.23 -1.46 -4.94
C ALA A 18 16.32 -0.23 -4.73
N PRO A 19 16.89 0.95 -4.38
CA PRO A 19 16.10 2.16 -4.24
C PRO A 19 15.30 2.47 -5.51
N LEU A 20 14.02 2.76 -5.34
CA LEU A 20 13.18 3.16 -6.47
C LEU A 20 13.56 4.57 -6.92
N SER A 21 13.64 4.76 -8.24
CA SER A 21 13.78 6.09 -8.83
C SER A 21 12.52 6.94 -8.60
N ILE A 22 12.68 8.27 -8.73
CA ILE A 22 11.55 9.22 -8.65
C ILE A 22 10.46 8.87 -9.67
N GLY A 23 10.84 8.44 -10.89
CA GLY A 23 9.88 8.03 -11.92
C GLY A 23 9.00 6.87 -11.47
N ASN A 24 9.54 5.91 -10.71
CA ASN A 24 8.75 4.82 -10.16
C ASN A 24 7.70 5.31 -9.14
N TYR A 25 8.05 6.29 -8.29
CA TYR A 25 7.09 6.89 -7.37
C TYR A 25 5.99 7.67 -8.10
N LEU A 26 6.34 8.40 -9.16
CA LEU A 26 5.36 9.11 -9.98
C LEU A 26 4.35 8.15 -10.63
N VAL A 27 4.82 7.02 -11.17
CA VAL A 27 3.94 5.97 -11.70
C VAL A 27 3.04 5.39 -10.61
N MET A 28 3.57 5.15 -9.41
CA MET A 28 2.76 4.67 -8.28
C MET A 28 1.65 5.65 -7.89
N MET A 29 1.96 6.95 -7.84
CA MET A 29 0.97 7.99 -7.55
C MET A 29 -0.09 8.09 -8.65
N LEU A 30 0.32 8.03 -9.93
CA LEU A 30 -0.59 8.10 -11.07
C LEU A 30 -1.55 6.90 -11.12
N VAL A 31 -1.03 5.69 -10.86
CA VAL A 31 -1.85 4.47 -10.75
C VAL A 31 -2.79 4.56 -9.55
N GLY A 32 -2.29 5.04 -8.41
CA GLY A 32 -3.09 5.21 -7.19
C GLY A 32 -4.21 6.25 -7.30
N ALA A 33 -4.09 7.21 -8.22
CA ALA A 33 -5.13 8.21 -8.48
C ALA A 33 -6.39 7.62 -9.13
N ILE A 34 -6.27 6.46 -9.79
CA ILE A 34 -7.42 5.76 -10.38
C ILE A 34 -8.03 4.87 -9.30
N PRO A 35 -9.30 5.05 -8.89
CA PRO A 35 -9.82 4.40 -7.68
C PRO A 35 -9.77 2.87 -7.71
N VAL A 36 -10.33 2.27 -8.78
CA VAL A 36 -10.43 0.81 -8.91
C VAL A 36 -9.09 0.21 -9.32
N VAL A 37 -8.44 0.79 -10.33
CA VAL A 37 -7.16 0.30 -10.84
C VAL A 37 -6.05 0.44 -9.79
N GLY A 38 -6.02 1.57 -9.08
CA GLY A 38 -5.08 1.83 -8.00
C GLY A 38 -5.21 0.83 -6.87
N LEU A 39 -6.43 0.52 -6.42
CA LEU A 39 -6.66 -0.50 -5.41
C LEU A 39 -6.18 -1.89 -5.87
N ILE A 40 -6.54 -2.31 -7.09
CA ILE A 40 -6.11 -3.61 -7.63
C ILE A 40 -4.58 -3.66 -7.74
N MET A 41 -3.94 -2.63 -8.27
CA MET A 41 -2.48 -2.58 -8.43
C MET A 41 -1.75 -2.57 -7.08
N MET A 42 -2.30 -1.92 -6.05
CA MET A 42 -1.74 -1.99 -4.69
C MET A 42 -1.83 -3.40 -4.11
N LEU A 43 -2.92 -4.14 -4.34
CA LEU A 43 -3.01 -5.54 -3.92
C LEU A 43 -1.97 -6.40 -4.67
N VAL A 44 -1.86 -6.23 -5.99
CA VAL A 44 -0.86 -6.93 -6.80
C VAL A 44 0.56 -6.64 -6.30
N TRP A 45 0.90 -5.39 -6.03
CA TRP A 45 2.23 -5.02 -5.53
C TRP A 45 2.48 -5.44 -4.09
N ALA A 46 1.48 -5.40 -3.21
CA ALA A 46 1.60 -5.75 -1.80
C ALA A 46 1.85 -7.25 -1.58
N PHE A 47 1.30 -8.09 -2.46
CA PHE A 47 1.34 -9.55 -2.35
C PHE A 47 2.16 -10.25 -3.43
N SER A 48 2.71 -9.52 -4.41
CA SER A 48 3.62 -10.11 -5.40
C SER A 48 4.92 -10.61 -4.75
N GLY A 49 5.39 -11.77 -5.24
CA GLY A 49 6.67 -12.37 -4.87
C GLY A 49 7.87 -11.88 -5.70
N SER A 50 7.64 -11.11 -6.77
CA SER A 50 8.70 -10.62 -7.68
C SER A 50 8.86 -9.09 -7.69
N ALA A 51 8.05 -8.37 -6.92
CA ALA A 51 8.12 -6.91 -6.86
C ALA A 51 9.19 -6.42 -5.90
N ASN A 52 9.83 -5.30 -6.24
CA ASN A 52 10.79 -4.60 -5.40
C ASN A 52 10.24 -4.35 -3.98
N THR A 53 11.04 -4.60 -2.95
CA THR A 53 10.63 -4.53 -1.54
C THR A 53 10.09 -3.13 -1.19
N ASN A 54 10.66 -2.05 -1.73
CA ASN A 54 10.18 -0.69 -1.47
C ASN A 54 8.78 -0.45 -2.05
N ARG A 55 8.51 -0.98 -3.25
CA ARG A 55 7.19 -0.88 -3.91
C ARG A 55 6.14 -1.67 -3.15
N LYS A 56 6.51 -2.86 -2.67
CA LYS A 56 5.67 -3.72 -1.85
C LYS A 56 5.30 -3.06 -0.53
N ASN A 57 6.28 -2.46 0.15
CA ASN A 57 6.05 -1.73 1.40
C ASN A 57 5.20 -0.48 1.19
N TYR A 58 5.42 0.26 0.11
CA TYR A 58 4.56 1.39 -0.27
C TYR A 58 3.10 0.93 -0.45
N ALA A 59 2.87 -0.12 -1.24
CA ALA A 59 1.53 -0.63 -1.49
C ALA A 59 0.82 -1.09 -0.20
N ARG A 60 1.53 -1.80 0.68
CA ARG A 60 1.02 -2.20 2.00
C ARG A 60 0.69 -1.00 2.88
N ALA A 61 1.54 0.02 2.91
CA ALA A 61 1.29 1.25 3.66
C ALA A 61 0.03 1.97 3.17
N VAL A 62 -0.17 2.06 1.85
CA VAL A 62 -1.38 2.68 1.30
C VAL A 62 -2.63 1.88 1.66
N LEU A 63 -2.60 0.54 1.56
CA LEU A 63 -3.73 -0.30 1.96
C LEU A 63 -4.10 -0.14 3.43
N ILE A 64 -3.11 -0.07 4.32
CA ILE A 64 -3.33 0.20 5.75
C ILE A 64 -3.92 1.60 5.95
N MET A 65 -3.38 2.62 5.27
CA MET A 65 -3.90 3.99 5.34
C MET A 65 -5.35 4.08 4.85
N MET A 66 -5.70 3.39 3.77
CA MET A 66 -7.08 3.31 3.28
C MET A 66 -8.02 2.72 4.34
N LEU A 67 -7.60 1.64 5.01
CA LEU A 67 -8.38 1.02 6.07
C LEU A 67 -8.54 1.94 7.29
N VAL A 68 -7.47 2.64 7.69
CA VAL A 68 -7.52 3.62 8.78
C VAL A 68 -8.49 4.75 8.44
N VAL A 69 -8.37 5.35 7.25
CA VAL A 69 -9.26 6.43 6.80
C VAL A 69 -10.71 5.95 6.74
N LEU A 70 -10.97 4.72 6.26
CA LEU A 70 -12.31 4.15 6.22
C LEU A 70 -12.92 4.04 7.63
N VAL A 71 -12.18 3.49 8.59
CA VAL A 71 -12.65 3.34 9.98
C VAL A 71 -12.94 4.70 10.61
N LEU A 72 -12.01 5.66 10.47
CA LEU A 72 -12.21 7.02 10.97
C LEU A 72 -13.42 7.69 10.30
N SER A 73 -13.60 7.53 8.99
CA SER A 73 -14.73 8.10 8.26
C SER A 73 -16.07 7.58 8.76
N ILE A 74 -16.16 6.31 9.16
CA ILE A 74 -17.38 5.75 9.74
C ILE A 74 -17.66 6.37 11.12
N ILE A 75 -16.66 6.41 12.00
CA ILE A 75 -16.80 6.93 13.37
C ILE A 75 -17.17 8.43 13.36
N PHE A 76 -16.39 9.23 12.63
CA PHE A 76 -16.60 10.67 12.54
C PHE A 76 -17.81 10.99 11.68
N GLY A 77 -18.04 10.27 10.58
CA GLY A 77 -19.18 10.49 9.69
C GLY A 77 -20.52 10.26 10.39
N ALA A 78 -20.65 9.18 11.17
CA ALA A 78 -21.86 8.92 11.96
C ALA A 78 -22.11 10.00 13.03
N SER A 79 -21.04 10.42 13.71
CA SER A 79 -21.10 11.47 14.74
C SER A 79 -21.49 12.83 14.14
N LEU A 80 -20.88 13.19 13.01
CA LEU A 80 -21.12 14.45 12.32
C LEU A 80 -22.53 14.50 11.71
N LEU A 81 -22.99 13.39 11.12
CA LEU A 81 -24.35 13.26 10.61
C LEU A 81 -25.39 13.46 11.71
N SER A 82 -25.18 12.84 12.88
CA SER A 82 -26.07 12.97 14.04
C SER A 82 -26.10 14.40 14.59
N PHE A 83 -24.95 15.08 14.61
CA PHE A 83 -24.84 16.48 15.00
C PHE A 83 -25.60 17.42 14.04
N PHE A 84 -25.43 17.24 12.73
CA PHE A 84 -26.17 18.05 11.75
C PHE A 84 -27.68 17.78 11.78
N TYR A 85 -28.07 16.52 12.00
CA TYR A 85 -29.48 16.16 12.16
C TYR A 85 -30.11 16.86 13.38
N SER A 86 -29.42 16.93 14.52
CA SER A 86 -29.96 17.59 15.72
C SER A 86 -30.13 19.10 15.56
N ILE A 87 -29.21 19.76 14.83
CA ILE A 87 -29.35 21.19 14.48
C ILE A 87 -30.58 21.40 13.59
N GLY A 88 -30.78 20.53 12.60
CA GLY A 88 -31.92 20.58 11.70
C GLY A 88 -33.25 20.47 12.45
N THR A 89 -33.39 19.50 13.37
CA THR A 89 -34.63 19.31 14.13
C THR A 89 -34.85 20.35 15.23
N ALA A 90 -33.80 20.95 15.79
CA ALA A 90 -33.93 22.05 16.75
C ALA A 90 -34.48 23.35 16.13
N SER A 91 -34.52 23.42 14.79
CA SER A 91 -34.96 24.59 14.03
C SER A 91 -36.43 24.54 13.59
N TYR A 92 -37.14 23.43 13.86
CA TYR A 92 -38.56 23.22 13.54
C TYR A 92 -39.40 23.07 14.81
#